data_AF-A0A2N1N8X5-F1
#
_entry.id   AF-A0A2N1N8X5-F1
#
_cell.length_a   1.000
_cell.length_b   1.000
_cell.length_c   1.000
_cell.angle_alpha   90.00
_cell.angle_beta   90.00
_cell.angle_gamma   90.00
#
_symmetry.space_group_name_H-M   'P 1'
#
loop_
_entity.id
_entity.type
_entity.pdbx_description
1 polymer ?
#
loop_
_entity_poly.entity_id
_entity_poly.type
_entity_poly.pdbx_seq_one_letter_code
_entity_poly.pdbx_strand_id
1 'polypeptide(L)'
;MSLYASYGYYPEPWQILICTSSTTMEELKIFIKRSFYASSNGYKNSLFCIENLEILDFEFQYNFINYIKIMQLEYKNEDYLLTLLCYRKSEMSNYILDQFSLEAQEINELNANTLQEVYQELFTNITCISSDLS
;
A
#
# COMPACT_ATOMS: atom_id res chain seq x y z
N MET A 1 -4.27 -4.07 6.82
CA MET A 1 -4.66 -3.53 8.15
C MET A 1 -3.55 -3.64 9.20
N SER A 2 -2.82 -4.77 9.33
CA SER A 2 -1.71 -4.89 10.30
C SER A 2 -0.68 -3.77 10.20
N LEU A 3 -0.37 -3.38 8.96
CA LEU A 3 0.56 -2.28 8.67
C LEU A 3 0.12 -0.96 9.32
N TYR A 4 -1.16 -0.61 9.26
CA TYR A 4 -1.64 0.65 9.85
C TYR A 4 -1.82 0.53 11.36
N ALA A 5 -2.23 -0.65 11.85
CA ALA A 5 -2.31 -0.94 13.27
C ALA A 5 -0.96 -0.75 13.99
N SER A 6 0.18 -1.08 13.35
CA SER A 6 1.50 -0.84 13.93
C SER A 6 1.88 0.65 14.02
N TYR A 7 1.21 1.51 13.25
CA TYR A 7 1.31 2.97 13.34
C TYR A 7 0.29 3.59 14.29
N GLY A 8 -0.60 2.79 14.88
CA GLY A 8 -1.57 3.23 15.90
C GLY A 8 -2.81 3.94 15.34
N TYR A 9 -3.12 3.80 14.05
CA TYR A 9 -4.33 4.35 13.46
C TYR A 9 -4.87 3.47 12.32
N TYR A 10 -6.09 3.76 11.88
CA TYR A 10 -6.69 3.14 10.70
C TYR A 10 -6.53 4.05 9.49
N PRO A 11 -6.31 3.48 8.29
CA PRO A 11 -6.06 4.26 7.10
C PRO A 11 -7.30 5.03 6.67
N GLU A 12 -7.10 6.28 6.27
CA GLU A 12 -8.09 7.05 5.53
C GLU A 12 -8.13 6.63 4.04
N PRO A 13 -9.25 6.82 3.32
CA PRO A 13 -9.37 6.41 1.92
C PRO A 13 -8.30 7.01 0.99
N TRP A 14 -7.77 8.19 1.32
CA TRP A 14 -6.74 8.86 0.54
C TRP A 14 -5.32 8.33 0.79
N GLN A 15 -5.13 7.47 1.81
CA GLN A 15 -3.85 6.87 2.18
C GLN A 15 -3.60 5.52 1.52
N ILE A 16 -4.61 4.91 0.89
CA ILE A 16 -4.50 3.60 0.24
C ILE A 16 -4.87 3.69 -1.23
N LEU A 17 -4.04 3.09 -2.09
CA LEU A 17 -4.39 2.79 -3.48
C LEU A 17 -4.31 1.29 -3.70
N ILE A 18 -5.46 0.67 -3.97
CA ILE A 18 -5.54 -0.74 -4.33
C ILE A 18 -5.49 -0.83 -5.85
N CYS A 19 -4.41 -1.38 -6.38
CA CYS A 19 -4.29 -1.60 -7.82
C CYS A 19 -5.30 -2.64 -8.30
N THR A 20 -5.82 -2.39 -9.49
CA THR A 20 -6.63 -3.31 -10.30
C THR A 20 -6.01 -3.41 -11.71
N SER A 21 -6.46 -4.34 -12.54
CA SER A 21 -6.02 -4.41 -13.94
C SER A 21 -6.35 -3.16 -14.76
N SER A 22 -7.27 -2.32 -14.29
CA SER A 22 -7.62 -1.03 -14.89
C SER A 22 -6.87 0.17 -14.31
N THR A 23 -6.01 -0.03 -13.31
CA THR A 23 -5.26 1.09 -12.70
C THR A 23 -4.34 1.74 -13.72
N THR A 24 -4.40 3.07 -13.78
CA THR A 24 -3.69 3.89 -14.75
C THR A 24 -2.39 4.45 -14.17
N MET A 25 -1.44 4.77 -15.06
CA MET A 25 -0.16 5.35 -14.66
C MET A 25 -0.35 6.75 -14.03
N GLU A 26 -1.39 7.47 -14.46
CA GLU A 26 -1.74 8.78 -13.91
C GLU A 26 -2.20 8.68 -12.46
N GLU A 27 -3.10 7.75 -12.13
CA GLU A 27 -3.55 7.51 -10.74
C GLU A 27 -2.37 7.22 -9.82
N LEU A 28 -1.45 6.36 -10.25
CA LEU A 28 -0.27 6.01 -9.49
C LEU A 28 0.70 7.19 -9.31
N LYS A 29 0.94 7.98 -10.36
CA LYS A 29 1.78 9.18 -10.27
C LYS A 29 1.18 10.23 -9.34
N ILE A 30 -0.13 10.45 -9.41
CA ILE A 30 -0.84 11.36 -8.51
C ILE A 30 -0.71 10.88 -7.06
N PHE A 31 -0.90 9.58 -6.83
CA PHE A 31 -0.78 8.99 -5.50
C PHE A 31 0.63 9.17 -4.92
N ILE A 32 1.67 8.89 -5.70
CA ILE A 32 3.08 9.08 -5.29
C ILE A 32 3.35 10.54 -4.97
N LYS A 33 2.97 11.48 -5.83
CA LYS A 33 3.14 12.91 -5.54
C LYS A 33 2.49 13.27 -4.21
N ARG A 34 1.25 12.82 -3.98
CA ARG A 34 0.54 13.08 -2.73
C ARG A 34 1.30 12.55 -1.50
N SER A 35 1.88 11.36 -1.59
CA SER A 35 2.71 10.79 -0.52
C SER A 35 3.97 11.62 -0.27
N PHE A 36 4.69 11.98 -1.33
CA PHE A 36 5.93 12.76 -1.25
C PHE A 36 5.70 14.16 -0.66
N TYR A 37 4.61 14.81 -1.05
CA TYR A 37 4.22 16.14 -0.58
C TYR A 37 3.40 16.13 0.72
N ALA A 38 3.20 14.98 1.36
CA ALA A 38 2.31 14.88 2.51
C ALA A 38 2.77 15.77 3.67
N SER A 39 4.06 15.71 4.01
CA SER A 39 4.65 16.46 5.12
C SER A 39 4.54 17.97 4.91
N SER A 40 4.83 18.44 3.70
CA SER A 40 4.74 19.86 3.32
C SER A 40 3.30 20.40 3.28
N ASN A 41 2.29 19.53 3.18
CA ASN A 41 0.88 19.90 3.16
C ASN A 41 0.12 19.61 4.46
N GLY A 42 0.83 19.43 5.59
CA GLY A 42 0.20 19.25 6.90
C GLY A 42 -0.20 17.82 7.24
N TYR A 43 0.20 16.84 6.41
CA TYR A 43 -0.04 15.41 6.62
C TYR A 43 1.24 14.68 7.09
N LYS A 44 2.03 15.33 7.95
CA LYS A 44 3.27 14.74 8.48
C LYS A 44 2.97 13.41 9.18
N ASN A 45 3.87 12.43 9.02
CA ASN A 45 3.76 11.07 9.55
C ASN A 45 2.56 10.25 9.02
N SER A 46 1.94 10.67 7.91
CA SER A 46 0.90 9.89 7.24
C SER A 46 1.50 8.82 6.35
N LEU A 47 1.16 7.56 6.59
CA LEU A 47 1.60 6.41 5.80
C LEU A 47 0.72 6.23 4.57
N PHE A 48 1.35 6.19 3.40
CA PHE A 48 0.69 5.88 2.14
C PHE A 48 1.03 4.45 1.72
N CYS A 49 0.02 3.70 1.28
CA CYS A 49 0.15 2.31 0.86
C CYS A 49 -0.38 2.13 -0.55
N ILE A 50 0.43 1.50 -1.41
CA ILE A 50 -0.02 0.99 -2.71
C ILE A 50 -0.04 -0.53 -2.61
N GLU A 51 -1.19 -1.14 -2.87
CA GLU A 51 -1.41 -2.58 -2.77
C GLU A 51 -1.64 -3.21 -4.15
N ASN A 52 -1.23 -4.46 -4.33
CA ASN A 52 -1.44 -5.27 -5.54
C ASN A 52 -0.75 -4.71 -6.80
N LEU A 53 0.37 -4.00 -6.66
CA LEU A 53 1.09 -3.43 -7.82
C LEU A 53 1.60 -4.53 -8.78
N GLU A 54 1.86 -5.73 -8.26
CA GLU A 54 2.31 -6.93 -8.96
C GLU A 54 1.30 -7.49 -9.97
N ILE A 55 0.03 -7.07 -9.92
CA ILE A 55 -0.99 -7.51 -10.89
C ILE A 55 -0.86 -6.78 -12.23
N LEU A 56 -0.18 -5.62 -12.24
CA LEU A 56 0.05 -4.82 -13.43
C LEU A 56 1.11 -5.49 -14.31
N ASP A 57 1.15 -5.17 -15.59
CA ASP A 57 2.17 -5.74 -16.47
C ASP A 57 3.58 -5.24 -16.14
N PHE A 58 4.59 -5.96 -16.63
CA PHE A 58 5.98 -5.67 -16.34
C PHE A 58 6.43 -4.27 -16.79
N GLU A 59 6.03 -3.84 -17.98
CA GLU A 59 6.41 -2.52 -18.51
C GLU A 59 5.84 -1.42 -17.63
N PHE A 60 4.61 -1.60 -17.18
CA PHE A 60 3.95 -0.71 -16.26
C PHE A 60 4.70 -0.63 -14.93
N GLN A 61 4.99 -1.77 -14.31
CA GLN A 61 5.76 -1.83 -13.06
C GLN A 61 7.13 -1.16 -13.21
N TYR A 62 7.87 -1.49 -14.28
CA TYR A 62 9.17 -0.90 -14.59
C TYR A 62 9.12 0.64 -14.66
N ASN A 63 8.18 1.16 -15.45
CA ASN A 63 8.02 2.60 -15.64
C ASN A 63 7.65 3.31 -14.32
N PHE A 64 6.79 2.69 -13.52
CA PHE A 64 6.37 3.27 -12.25
C PHE A 64 7.50 3.26 -11.21
N ILE A 65 8.26 2.18 -11.11
CA ILE A 65 9.40 2.07 -10.18
C ILE A 65 10.49 3.10 -10.53
N ASN A 66 10.77 3.29 -11.83
CA ASN A 66 11.68 4.35 -12.27
C ASN A 66 11.16 5.74 -11.88
N TYR A 67 9.85 5.97 -11.98
CA TYR A 67 9.24 7.22 -11.53
C TYR A 67 9.41 7.44 -10.03
N ILE A 68 9.21 6.41 -9.19
CA ILE A 68 9.48 6.49 -7.74
C ILE A 68 10.93 6.88 -7.49
N LYS A 69 11.89 6.23 -8.16
CA LYS A 69 13.32 6.56 -8.00
C LYS A 69 13.66 8.00 -8.36
N ILE A 70 13.04 8.53 -9.43
CA ILE A 70 13.18 9.95 -9.81
C ILE A 70 12.65 10.85 -8.69
N MET A 71 11.45 10.57 -8.17
CA MET A 71 10.88 11.31 -7.05
C MET A 71 11.81 11.24 -5.81
N GLN A 72 12.35 10.07 -5.47
CA GLN A 72 13.29 9.94 -4.35
C GLN A 72 14.56 10.80 -4.51
N LEU A 73 15.04 11.00 -5.74
CA LEU A 73 16.17 11.88 -6.01
C LEU A 73 15.80 13.36 -5.92
N GLU A 74 14.61 13.74 -6.38
CA GLU A 74 14.12 15.12 -6.35
C GLU A 74 13.78 15.58 -4.92
N TYR A 75 13.29 14.67 -4.08
CA TYR A 75 12.74 14.98 -2.75
C TYR A 75 13.53 14.35 -1.59
N LYS A 76 14.86 14.22 -1.72
CA LYS A 76 15.74 13.60 -0.71
C LYS A 76 15.60 14.13 0.72
N ASN A 77 15.03 15.32 0.90
CA ASN A 77 14.90 16.00 2.19
C ASN A 77 13.45 16.00 2.74
N GLU A 78 12.50 15.33 2.08
CA GLU A 78 11.12 15.23 2.57
C GLU A 78 10.90 13.96 3.38
N ASP A 79 10.25 14.12 4.55
CA ASP A 79 9.80 13.04 5.42
C ASP A 79 8.56 12.37 4.79
N TYR A 80 8.73 11.57 3.73
CA TYR A 80 7.65 10.78 3.14
C TYR A 80 7.59 9.38 3.74
N LEU A 81 6.37 8.85 3.89
CA LEU A 81 6.12 7.47 4.31
C LEU A 81 5.31 6.77 3.22
N LEU A 82 5.97 5.90 2.46
CA LEU A 82 5.38 5.12 1.38
C LEU A 82 5.69 3.64 1.60
N THR A 83 4.68 2.79 1.44
CA THR A 83 4.81 1.33 1.43
C THR A 83 4.20 0.77 0.14
N LEU A 84 4.91 -0.16 -0.48
CA LEU A 84 4.39 -0.97 -1.58
C LEU A 84 4.11 -2.37 -1.02
N LEU A 85 2.83 -2.73 -0.90
CA LEU A 85 2.39 -4.02 -0.42
C LEU A 85 2.15 -4.95 -1.61
N CYS A 86 2.98 -5.97 -1.72
CA CYS A 86 2.90 -6.96 -2.78
C CYS A 86 2.79 -8.36 -2.17
N TYR A 87 1.98 -9.24 -2.73
CA TYR A 87 2.04 -10.66 -2.38
C TYR A 87 3.10 -11.38 -3.22
N ARG A 88 3.76 -12.36 -2.60
CA ARG A 88 4.72 -13.22 -3.29
C ARG A 88 3.97 -14.40 -3.91
N LYS A 89 3.75 -14.37 -5.22
CA LYS A 89 3.30 -15.57 -5.93
C LYS A 89 4.48 -16.53 -6.05
N SER A 90 4.37 -17.71 -5.45
CA SER A 90 5.35 -18.78 -5.57
C SER A 90 5.74 -18.97 -7.04
N GLU A 91 7.05 -19.05 -7.33
CA GLU A 91 7.68 -19.32 -8.63
C GLU A 91 7.90 -18.16 -9.63
N MET A 92 7.39 -16.94 -9.36
CA MET A 92 7.67 -15.78 -10.23
C MET A 92 8.56 -14.75 -9.52
N SER A 93 9.61 -14.28 -10.21
CA SER A 93 10.37 -13.10 -9.79
C SER A 93 9.43 -11.90 -9.73
N ASN A 94 9.24 -11.33 -8.55
CA ASN A 94 8.48 -10.11 -8.40
C ASN A 94 9.43 -8.94 -8.62
N TYR A 95 9.34 -8.30 -9.79
CA TYR A 95 10.21 -7.20 -10.17
C TYR A 95 10.28 -6.11 -9.10
N ILE A 96 9.14 -5.79 -8.46
CA ILE A 96 9.07 -4.77 -7.41
C ILE A 96 9.92 -5.20 -6.20
N LEU A 97 9.76 -6.44 -5.73
CA LEU A 97 10.54 -6.98 -4.61
C LEU A 97 12.04 -7.05 -4.94
N ASP A 98 12.40 -7.41 -6.18
CA ASP A 98 13.79 -7.46 -6.61
C ASP A 98 14.43 -6.05 -6.59
N GLN A 99 13.68 -5.03 -7.00
CA GLN A 99 14.14 -3.64 -7.02
C GLN A 99 14.30 -3.04 -5.62
N PHE A 100 13.56 -3.53 -4.62
CA PHE A 100 13.60 -3.06 -3.23
C PHE A 100 14.03 -4.17 -2.26
N SER A 101 14.89 -5.08 -2.71
CA SER A 101 15.24 -6.29 -1.95
C SER A 101 15.95 -6.01 -0.61
N LEU A 102 16.59 -4.84 -0.46
CA LEU A 102 17.24 -4.43 0.79
C LEU A 102 16.24 -3.84 1.80
N GLU A 103 15.14 -3.27 1.30
CA GLU A 103 14.09 -2.62 2.07
C GLU A 103 12.86 -3.51 2.29
N ALA A 104 12.75 -4.60 1.54
CA ALA A 104 11.63 -5.53 1.61
C ALA A 104 11.56 -6.21 2.98
N GLN A 105 10.37 -6.15 3.60
CA GLN A 105 10.06 -6.79 4.87
C GLN A 105 8.78 -7.59 4.75
N GLU A 106 8.78 -8.79 5.33
CA GLU A 106 7.56 -9.56 5.48
C GLU A 106 6.68 -8.93 6.57
N ILE A 107 5.40 -8.72 6.25
CA ILE A 107 4.41 -8.21 7.19
C ILE A 107 3.50 -9.37 7.57
N ASN A 108 3.40 -9.63 8.88
CA ASN A 108 2.48 -10.62 9.39
C ASN A 108 1.04 -10.12 9.31
N GLU A 109 0.14 -11.04 8.99
CA GLU A 109 -1.30 -10.80 9.07
C GLU A 109 -1.73 -10.56 10.53
N LEU A 110 -2.78 -9.76 10.71
CA LEU A 110 -3.45 -9.68 12.00
C LEU A 110 -4.06 -11.05 12.29
N ASN A 111 -3.91 -11.51 13.53
CA ASN A 111 -4.64 -12.70 13.95
C ASN A 111 -6.16 -12.43 13.89
N ALA A 112 -6.95 -13.49 13.72
CA ALA A 112 -8.39 -13.39 13.52
C ALA A 112 -9.11 -12.64 14.66
N ASN A 113 -8.65 -12.79 15.90
CA ASN A 113 -9.27 -12.14 17.06
C ASN A 113 -9.05 -10.61 17.01
N THR A 114 -7.82 -10.17 16.77
CA THR A 114 -7.49 -8.74 16.63
C THR A 114 -8.20 -8.14 15.43
N LEU A 115 -8.30 -8.88 14.32
CA LEU A 115 -9.05 -8.43 13.15
C LEU A 115 -10.53 -8.24 13.50
N GLN A 116 -11.15 -9.20 14.19
CA GLN A 116 -12.53 -9.10 14.64
C GLN A 116 -12.77 -7.88 15.55
N GLU A 117 -11.89 -7.62 16.50
CA GLU A 117 -11.95 -6.44 17.38
C GLU A 117 -11.91 -5.14 16.57
N VAL A 118 -10.95 -5.03 15.63
CA VAL A 118 -10.83 -3.89 14.72
C VAL A 118 -12.11 -3.69 13.90
N TYR A 119 -12.68 -4.76 13.34
CA TYR A 119 -13.91 -4.68 12.55
C TYR A 119 -15.11 -4.26 13.41
N GLN A 120 -15.22 -4.74 14.65
CA GLN A 120 -16.30 -4.36 15.57
C GLN A 120 -16.20 -2.89 16.00
N GLU A 121 -14.99 -2.37 16.19
CA GLU A 121 -14.75 -0.96 16.49
C GLU A 121 -15.12 -0.05 15.30
N LEU A 122 -14.64 -0.39 14.11
CA LEU A 122 -14.81 0.41 12.90
C LEU A 122 -16.23 0.35 12.31
N PHE A 123 -16.88 -0.81 12.40
CA PHE A 123 -18.09 -1.09 11.65
C PHE A 123 -19.23 -1.54 12.55
N THR A 124 -19.79 -0.59 13.29
CA THR A 124 -20.94 -0.83 14.19
C THR A 124 -22.24 -1.18 13.45
N ASN A 125 -22.32 -0.89 12.15
CA ASN A 125 -23.54 -1.05 11.33
C ASN A 125 -23.38 -2.05 10.17
N ILE A 126 -22.31 -2.86 10.14
CA ILE A 126 -22.10 -3.87 9.09
C ILE A 126 -22.41 -5.25 9.66
N THR A 127 -23.28 -5.99 8.98
CA THR A 127 -23.54 -7.40 9.27
C THR A 127 -23.03 -8.25 8.12
N CYS A 128 -22.06 -9.13 8.38
CA CYS A 128 -21.63 -10.13 7.42
C CYS A 128 -22.54 -11.36 7.55
N ILE A 129 -23.18 -11.78 6.45
CA ILE A 129 -23.99 -12.99 6.38
C ILE A 129 -23.27 -13.95 5.42
N SER A 130 -22.81 -15.08 5.94
CA SER A 130 -22.16 -16.14 5.16
C SER A 130 -22.83 -17.49 5.43
N SER A 131 -22.64 -18.44 4.51
CA SER A 131 -23.06 -19.83 4.65
C SER A 131 -21.95 -20.73 4.12
N ASP A 132 -21.60 -21.77 4.88
CA ASP A 132 -20.64 -22.80 4.44
C ASP A 132 -21.29 -23.86 3.54
N LEU A 133 -22.62 -23.81 3.42
CA LEU A 133 -23.41 -24.65 2.53
C LEU A 133 -23.85 -23.80 1.34
N SER A 134 -23.23 -24.07 0.18
CA SER A 134 -23.63 -23.62 -1.15
C SER A 134 -24.41 -24.70 -1.86
#